data_AF-A0A1J4THJ7-F1
#
_entry.id   AF-A0A1J4THJ7-F1
#
_cell.length_a   1.000
_cell.length_b   1.000
_cell.length_c   1.000
_cell.angle_alpha   90.00
_cell.angle_beta   90.00
_cell.angle_gamma   90.00
#
_symmetry.space_group_name_H-M   'P 1'
#
loop_
_entity.id
_entity.type
_entity.pdbx_description
1 polymer ?
#
loop_
_entity_poly.entity_id
_entity_poly.type
_entity_poly.pdbx_seq_one_letter_code
_entity_poly.pdbx_strand_id
1 'polypeptide(L)'
;MKPLKKLTATSLVLLLMLTSCVKNDNVDFTQVDQINLNQQIKGSMISFTTTIADFGDANNLPFVGFDFNTPIEAFSNATVQNELVKLIFHFEFENTFNRDFLFAFNFLDANGLVVYSTPVTVTKNGLTNKDVIIEGLTIAQIKNTKQVGINVTVLNSIPANTVDNTVGAFVRFKLGATFDFSASPQASASLIDLTASLPDLTNFEGGNLPFTHFDFSTPLDIFNNATIQNNLVKAEFHFEIENTFNRDFELVFEFLNSNNQVTYTIPILINKTSKTIKDVLIEGTELVNLKKSKKVNITADVINATTIDNTQGAFINFKSSATFSF
;
A
#
# COMPACT_ATOMS: atom_id res chain seq x y z
N MET A 1 -33.18 -3.59 68.47
CA MET A 1 -32.45 -2.85 67.41
C MET A 1 -31.29 -3.73 66.96
N LYS A 2 -31.26 -4.14 65.69
CA LYS A 2 -30.27 -5.10 65.13
C LYS A 2 -28.87 -4.47 65.07
N PRO A 3 -27.79 -5.18 65.42
CA PRO A 3 -26.45 -4.67 65.24
C PRO A 3 -26.07 -4.72 63.75
N LEU A 4 -25.53 -3.61 63.27
CA LEU A 4 -24.99 -3.45 61.94
C LEU A 4 -23.83 -4.47 61.76
N LYS A 5 -23.95 -5.37 60.78
CA LYS A 5 -22.88 -6.33 60.45
C LYS A 5 -21.63 -5.55 60.06
N LYS A 6 -20.52 -5.78 60.78
CA LYS A 6 -19.19 -5.35 60.38
C LYS A 6 -18.87 -6.03 59.05
N LEU A 7 -18.98 -5.27 57.96
CA LEU A 7 -18.47 -5.68 56.66
C LEU A 7 -16.94 -5.70 56.80
N THR A 8 -16.38 -6.89 56.94
CA THR A 8 -14.95 -7.11 57.12
C THR A 8 -14.21 -6.63 55.88
N ALA A 9 -13.19 -5.79 56.08
CA ALA A 9 -12.34 -5.21 55.03
C ALA A 9 -11.71 -6.25 54.07
N THR A 10 -11.73 -7.53 54.44
CA THR A 10 -11.36 -8.68 53.61
C THR A 10 -12.20 -8.84 52.34
N SER A 11 -13.44 -8.34 52.31
CA SER A 11 -14.30 -8.48 51.12
C SER A 11 -14.05 -7.41 50.05
N LEU A 12 -13.36 -6.31 50.38
CA LEU A 12 -13.07 -5.23 49.43
C LEU A 12 -11.67 -5.37 48.79
N VAL A 13 -10.76 -6.10 49.44
CA VAL A 13 -9.44 -6.44 48.88
C VAL A 13 -9.52 -7.56 47.83
N LEU A 14 -10.55 -8.42 47.91
CA LEU A 14 -10.78 -9.51 46.96
C LEU A 14 -11.20 -9.03 45.55
N LEU A 15 -11.69 -7.79 45.42
CA LEU A 15 -12.14 -7.24 44.13
C LEU A 15 -11.04 -6.47 43.37
N LEU A 16 -9.84 -6.32 43.95
CA LEU A 16 -8.77 -5.47 43.43
C LEU A 16 -7.54 -6.24 42.89
N MET A 17 -7.62 -7.58 42.76
CA MET A 17 -6.43 -8.42 42.48
C MET A 17 -6.55 -9.33 41.23
N LEU A 18 -7.47 -9.06 40.30
CA LEU A 18 -7.65 -9.86 39.07
C LEU A 18 -6.90 -9.32 37.83
N THR A 19 -5.85 -8.50 37.99
CA THR A 19 -5.06 -8.05 36.85
C THR A 19 -3.65 -8.62 36.95
N SER A 20 -3.41 -9.78 36.34
CA SER A 20 -2.05 -10.19 35.96
C SER A 20 -1.57 -9.19 34.89
N CYS A 21 -0.78 -8.20 35.31
CA CYS A 21 -0.12 -7.31 34.36
C CYS A 21 1.02 -8.08 33.70
N VAL A 22 0.73 -8.72 32.57
CA VAL A 22 1.78 -9.00 31.58
C VAL A 22 2.37 -7.64 31.20
N LYS A 23 3.70 -7.51 31.25
CA LYS A 23 4.39 -6.28 30.83
C LYS A 23 3.98 -5.95 29.40
N ASN A 24 3.29 -4.82 29.26
CA ASN A 24 2.68 -4.31 28.03
C ASN A 24 3.73 -3.73 27.05
N ASP A 25 4.99 -4.13 27.18
CA ASP A 25 6.15 -3.43 26.58
C ASP A 25 6.45 -3.87 25.13
N ASN A 26 5.75 -4.87 24.59
CA ASN A 26 6.06 -5.48 23.28
C ASN A 26 4.94 -5.40 22.22
N VAL A 27 3.86 -4.66 22.47
CA VAL A 27 2.78 -4.49 21.47
C VAL A 27 2.87 -3.09 20.85
N ASP A 28 3.55 -2.99 19.71
CA ASP A 28 3.80 -1.73 18.99
C ASP A 28 2.98 -1.66 17.69
N PHE A 29 1.87 -0.90 17.71
CA PHE A 29 1.07 -0.60 16.53
C PHE A 29 1.42 0.75 15.87
N THR A 30 2.41 1.50 16.38
CA THR A 30 2.74 2.85 15.89
C THR A 30 3.39 2.86 14.51
N GLN A 31 3.83 1.69 14.03
CA GLN A 31 4.44 1.50 12.71
C GLN A 31 3.46 1.71 11.54
N VAL A 32 2.15 1.68 11.80
CA VAL A 32 1.08 1.85 10.81
C VAL A 32 0.80 3.34 10.53
N ASP A 33 1.13 4.25 11.44
CA ASP A 33 0.84 5.69 11.29
C ASP A 33 1.73 6.40 10.25
N GLN A 34 2.73 5.70 9.69
CA GLN A 34 3.64 6.21 8.65
C GLN A 34 3.29 5.76 7.23
N ILE A 35 2.13 5.15 7.05
CA ILE A 35 1.71 4.58 5.78
C ILE A 35 1.27 5.72 4.81
N ASN A 36 2.23 6.29 4.08
CA ASN A 36 2.03 7.15 2.92
C ASN A 36 2.38 6.35 1.65
N LEU A 37 1.36 5.82 0.98
CA LEU A 37 1.54 4.91 -0.16
C LEU A 37 1.11 5.55 -1.46
N ASN A 38 2.03 6.31 -2.06
CA ASN A 38 1.92 6.72 -3.45
C ASN A 38 2.97 5.93 -4.24
N GLN A 39 2.57 4.84 -4.92
CA GLN A 39 3.47 4.17 -5.86
C GLN A 39 3.57 5.01 -7.12
N GLN A 40 4.77 5.54 -7.38
CA GLN A 40 5.10 6.29 -8.59
C GLN A 40 6.16 5.53 -9.39
N ILE A 41 5.89 5.30 -10.66
CA ILE A 41 6.90 4.79 -11.60
C ILE A 41 7.29 5.92 -12.53
N LYS A 42 8.59 6.25 -12.57
CA LYS A 42 9.16 7.25 -13.48
C LYS A 42 9.95 6.55 -14.56
N GLY A 43 9.72 6.92 -15.82
CA GLY A 43 10.43 6.33 -16.96
C GLY A 43 10.64 7.32 -18.09
N SER A 44 11.74 7.15 -18.83
CA SER A 44 11.94 7.79 -20.13
C SER A 44 11.15 7.03 -21.19
N MET A 45 10.39 7.72 -22.03
CA MET A 45 9.51 7.12 -23.03
C MET A 45 10.07 7.28 -24.45
N ILE A 46 10.50 8.48 -24.82
CA ILE A 46 10.98 8.80 -26.18
C ILE A 46 12.14 9.77 -26.06
N SER A 47 13.22 9.56 -26.82
CA SER A 47 14.32 10.51 -26.93
C SER A 47 14.81 10.53 -28.37
N PHE A 48 14.93 11.72 -28.96
CA PHE A 48 15.51 11.88 -30.29
C PHE A 48 16.28 13.20 -30.41
N THR A 49 17.20 13.25 -31.38
CA THR A 49 17.88 14.47 -31.83
C THR A 49 17.67 14.57 -33.33
N THR A 50 17.23 15.73 -33.79
CA THR A 50 17.05 16.01 -35.21
C THR A 50 17.89 17.23 -35.61
N THR A 51 18.40 17.21 -36.84
CA THR A 51 19.29 18.22 -37.42
C THR A 51 18.69 18.82 -38.68
N ILE A 52 19.28 19.91 -39.20
CA ILE A 52 18.87 20.55 -40.46
C ILE A 52 18.66 19.55 -41.62
N ALA A 53 19.47 18.49 -41.70
CA ALA A 53 19.37 17.48 -42.76
C ALA A 53 18.03 16.73 -42.74
N ASP A 54 17.38 16.63 -41.57
CA ASP A 54 16.06 16.01 -41.41
C ASP A 54 14.92 16.98 -41.78
N PHE A 55 15.23 18.27 -41.96
CA PHE A 55 14.31 19.33 -42.37
C PHE A 55 14.54 19.78 -43.83
N GLY A 56 15.20 18.97 -44.67
CA GLY A 56 15.43 19.26 -46.08
C GLY A 56 14.82 18.20 -47.00
N ASP A 57 14.22 18.62 -48.12
CA ASP A 57 13.95 17.71 -49.24
C ASP A 57 15.22 17.55 -50.12
N ALA A 58 15.19 16.61 -51.07
CA ALA A 58 16.30 16.38 -52.01
C ALA A 58 16.69 17.63 -52.85
N ASN A 59 15.91 18.71 -52.78
CA ASN A 59 16.08 19.95 -53.53
C ASN A 59 16.39 21.17 -52.65
N ASN A 60 16.69 20.98 -51.34
CA ASN A 60 17.09 22.05 -50.42
C ASN A 60 16.00 23.13 -50.18
N LEU A 61 14.72 22.81 -50.37
CA LEU A 61 13.62 23.71 -50.04
C LEU A 61 13.32 23.68 -48.52
N PRO A 62 12.96 24.82 -47.90
CA PRO A 62 12.69 24.87 -46.46
C PRO A 62 11.43 24.06 -46.13
N PHE A 63 11.61 23.00 -45.37
CA PHE A 63 10.53 22.12 -44.94
C PHE A 63 9.68 22.78 -43.85
N VAL A 64 8.36 22.61 -43.94
CA VAL A 64 7.38 23.25 -43.04
C VAL A 64 7.13 22.46 -41.75
N GLY A 65 7.58 21.20 -41.69
CA GLY A 65 7.35 20.32 -40.54
C GLY A 65 7.37 18.83 -40.89
N PHE A 66 7.74 17.95 -39.95
CA PHE A 66 7.75 16.49 -40.13
C PHE A 66 6.82 15.78 -39.14
N ASP A 67 6.36 14.60 -39.53
CA ASP A 67 5.58 13.68 -38.70
C ASP A 67 6.33 12.37 -38.43
N PHE A 68 6.18 11.84 -37.22
CA PHE A 68 6.70 10.53 -36.86
C PHE A 68 5.78 9.84 -35.87
N ASN A 69 5.51 8.55 -36.11
CA ASN A 69 4.72 7.72 -35.21
C ASN A 69 5.60 6.60 -34.64
N THR A 70 5.52 6.42 -33.31
CA THR A 70 6.15 5.28 -32.63
C THR A 70 5.14 4.53 -31.78
N PRO A 71 5.20 3.19 -31.71
CA PRO A 71 4.45 2.43 -30.73
C PRO A 71 4.87 2.80 -29.30
N ILE A 72 3.95 2.64 -28.35
CA ILE A 72 4.19 2.83 -26.92
C ILE A 72 3.50 1.71 -26.12
N GLU A 73 4.30 0.84 -25.51
CA GLU A 73 3.77 -0.36 -24.86
C GLU A 73 3.35 -0.14 -23.41
N ALA A 74 3.74 0.98 -22.80
CA ALA A 74 3.43 1.29 -21.40
C ALA A 74 1.92 1.21 -21.12
N PHE A 75 1.08 1.63 -22.06
CA PHE A 75 -0.37 1.58 -21.96
C PHE A 75 -0.98 0.21 -22.30
N SER A 76 -0.20 -0.81 -22.64
CA SER A 76 -0.70 -2.18 -22.74
C SER A 76 -0.49 -2.99 -21.45
N ASN A 77 0.24 -2.43 -20.48
CA ASN A 77 0.50 -3.07 -19.20
C ASN A 77 -0.79 -3.16 -18.34
N ALA A 78 -1.03 -4.32 -17.73
CA ALA A 78 -2.24 -4.57 -16.93
C ALA A 78 -2.36 -3.63 -15.72
N THR A 79 -1.26 -3.32 -15.03
CA THR A 79 -1.24 -2.37 -13.91
C THR A 79 -1.58 -0.95 -14.39
N VAL A 80 -1.08 -0.52 -15.55
CA VAL A 80 -1.48 0.77 -16.16
C VAL A 80 -2.95 0.78 -16.52
N GLN A 81 -3.49 -0.31 -17.06
CA GLN A 81 -4.92 -0.42 -17.39
C GLN A 81 -5.81 -0.35 -16.16
N ASN A 82 -5.47 -1.11 -15.13
CA ASN A 82 -6.34 -1.31 -13.97
C ASN A 82 -6.17 -0.21 -12.93
N GLU A 83 -4.95 0.25 -12.71
CA GLU A 83 -4.58 1.00 -11.50
C GLU A 83 -4.09 2.42 -11.80
N LEU A 84 -3.80 2.83 -13.04
CA LEU A 84 -3.37 4.22 -13.27
C LEU A 84 -4.48 5.22 -12.90
N VAL A 85 -4.17 6.20 -12.03
CA VAL A 85 -5.08 7.27 -11.60
C VAL A 85 -4.59 8.67 -11.96
N LYS A 86 -3.30 8.84 -12.15
CA LYS A 86 -2.71 10.09 -12.60
C LYS A 86 -1.46 9.81 -13.42
N LEU A 87 -1.24 10.63 -14.43
CA LEU A 87 -0.09 10.53 -15.33
C LEU A 87 0.47 11.92 -15.55
N ILE A 88 1.80 12.06 -15.46
CA ILE A 88 2.48 13.32 -15.77
C ILE A 88 3.45 13.03 -16.91
N PHE A 89 3.28 13.72 -18.03
CA PHE A 89 4.28 13.74 -19.09
C PHE A 89 5.27 14.86 -18.84
N HIS A 90 6.56 14.54 -18.92
CA HIS A 90 7.68 15.47 -18.75
C HIS A 90 8.34 15.68 -20.11
N PHE A 91 8.17 16.86 -20.68
CA PHE A 91 8.77 17.22 -21.96
C PHE A 91 10.00 18.08 -21.71
N GLU A 92 11.14 17.70 -22.27
CA GLU A 92 12.38 18.48 -22.26
C GLU A 92 12.85 18.71 -23.70
N PHE A 93 13.15 19.96 -24.03
CA PHE A 93 13.66 20.35 -25.33
C PHE A 93 14.90 21.22 -25.22
N GLU A 94 15.80 21.03 -26.16
CA GLU A 94 16.91 21.94 -26.46
C GLU A 94 16.84 22.31 -27.93
N ASN A 95 16.66 23.60 -28.21
CA ASN A 95 16.59 24.12 -29.56
C ASN A 95 17.72 25.11 -29.79
N THR A 96 18.60 24.78 -30.73
CA THR A 96 19.72 25.64 -31.14
C THR A 96 19.48 26.36 -32.46
N PHE A 97 18.30 26.17 -33.07
CA PHE A 97 17.87 26.95 -34.21
C PHE A 97 17.47 28.36 -33.80
N ASN A 98 17.59 29.31 -34.72
CA ASN A 98 17.07 30.67 -34.53
C ASN A 98 15.59 30.79 -34.90
N ARG A 99 14.84 29.68 -34.79
CA ARG A 99 13.41 29.57 -35.10
C ARG A 99 12.66 28.83 -34.00
N ASP A 100 11.39 29.20 -33.84
CA ASP A 100 10.48 28.54 -32.91
C ASP A 100 9.86 27.32 -33.59
N PHE A 101 9.47 26.31 -32.81
CA PHE A 101 8.77 25.13 -33.31
C PHE A 101 7.51 24.86 -32.48
N LEU A 102 6.51 24.27 -33.10
CA LEU A 102 5.35 23.67 -32.45
C LEU A 102 5.45 22.15 -32.58
N PHE A 103 5.59 21.46 -31.45
CA PHE A 103 5.49 20.01 -31.39
C PHE A 103 4.08 19.64 -30.92
N ALA A 104 3.26 19.03 -31.77
CA ALA A 104 1.98 18.45 -31.40
C ALA A 104 2.16 16.95 -31.14
N PHE A 105 1.94 16.54 -29.89
CA PHE A 105 1.97 15.14 -29.47
C PHE A 105 0.56 14.58 -29.49
N ASN A 106 0.33 13.63 -30.39
CA ASN A 106 -0.95 12.95 -30.60
C ASN A 106 -0.82 11.51 -30.07
N PHE A 107 -1.54 11.20 -29.01
CA PHE A 107 -1.65 9.84 -28.47
C PHE A 107 -2.79 9.16 -29.22
N LEU A 108 -2.47 8.05 -29.89
CA LEU A 108 -3.34 7.38 -30.85
C LEU A 108 -3.75 6.00 -30.33
N ASP A 109 -5.00 5.59 -30.56
CA ASP A 109 -5.47 4.23 -30.27
C ASP A 109 -5.02 3.19 -31.31
N ALA A 110 -5.50 1.95 -31.18
CA ALA A 110 -5.19 0.86 -32.09
C ALA A 110 -5.68 1.10 -33.53
N ASN A 111 -6.66 1.97 -33.74
CA ASN A 111 -7.19 2.32 -35.06
C ASN A 111 -6.52 3.58 -35.64
N GLY A 112 -5.56 4.18 -34.92
CA GLY A 112 -4.89 5.41 -35.31
C GLY A 112 -5.71 6.68 -35.02
N LEU A 113 -6.76 6.60 -34.19
CA LEU A 113 -7.55 7.76 -33.80
C LEU A 113 -6.92 8.47 -32.59
N VAL A 114 -6.93 9.80 -32.60
CA VAL A 114 -6.39 10.61 -31.49
C VAL A 114 -7.27 10.47 -30.25
N VAL A 115 -6.72 9.92 -29.18
CA VAL A 115 -7.38 9.83 -27.86
C VAL A 115 -6.99 10.97 -26.93
N TYR A 116 -5.82 11.57 -27.13
CA TYR A 116 -5.36 12.75 -26.42
C TYR A 116 -4.33 13.51 -27.26
N SER A 117 -4.29 14.83 -27.14
CA SER A 117 -3.28 15.65 -27.81
C SER A 117 -2.80 16.78 -26.92
N THR A 118 -1.51 17.09 -26.99
CA THR A 118 -0.93 18.26 -26.31
C THR A 118 0.12 18.94 -27.19
N PRO A 119 -0.01 20.26 -27.42
CA PRO A 119 1.02 21.03 -28.09
C PRO A 119 2.11 21.52 -27.13
N VAL A 120 3.35 21.60 -27.62
CA VAL A 120 4.47 22.24 -26.94
C VAL A 120 5.16 23.21 -27.89
N THR A 121 5.16 24.49 -27.55
CA THR A 121 5.93 25.51 -28.27
C THR A 121 7.36 25.52 -27.74
N VAL A 122 8.32 25.31 -28.63
CA VAL A 122 9.75 25.30 -28.32
C VAL A 122 10.36 26.56 -28.90
N THR A 123 10.87 27.43 -28.02
CA THR A 123 11.46 28.71 -28.42
C THR A 123 12.83 28.53 -29.04
N LYS A 124 13.19 29.40 -29.98
CA LYS A 124 14.52 29.49 -30.57
C LYS A 124 15.63 29.66 -29.54
N ASN A 125 16.82 29.14 -29.84
CA ASN A 125 18.05 29.28 -29.04
C ASN A 125 17.83 29.09 -27.53
N GLY A 126 17.08 28.08 -27.14
CA GLY A 126 16.59 27.94 -25.78
C GLY A 126 16.28 26.51 -25.34
N LEU A 127 16.09 26.38 -24.04
CA LEU A 127 15.58 25.17 -23.41
C LEU A 127 14.09 25.36 -23.13
N THR A 128 13.29 24.30 -23.31
CA THR A 128 11.88 24.31 -22.96
C THR A 128 11.57 23.05 -22.15
N ASN A 129 11.07 23.23 -20.94
CA ASN A 129 10.54 22.16 -20.10
C ASN A 129 9.04 22.35 -19.90
N LYS A 130 8.26 21.29 -20.03
CA LYS A 130 6.82 21.33 -19.81
C LYS A 130 6.34 20.05 -19.16
N ASP A 131 5.57 20.20 -18.10
CA ASP A 131 4.82 19.09 -17.51
C ASP A 131 3.37 19.16 -17.96
N VAL A 132 2.80 18.01 -18.33
CA VAL A 132 1.38 17.87 -18.67
C VAL A 132 0.79 16.82 -17.74
N ILE A 133 -0.13 17.25 -16.89
CA ILE A 133 -0.82 16.40 -15.93
C ILE A 133 -2.12 15.89 -16.55
N ILE A 134 -2.30 14.59 -16.49
CA ILE A 134 -3.51 13.87 -16.89
C ILE A 134 -4.12 13.25 -15.65
N GLU A 135 -5.36 13.59 -15.36
CA GLU A 135 -6.11 13.09 -14.21
C GLU A 135 -7.62 13.05 -14.52
N GLY A 136 -8.41 12.43 -13.64
CA GLY A 136 -9.86 12.37 -13.79
C GLY A 136 -10.30 11.60 -15.05
N LEU A 137 -11.31 12.13 -15.76
CA LEU A 137 -11.94 11.44 -16.89
C LEU A 137 -10.97 11.20 -18.07
N THR A 138 -9.92 12.03 -18.21
CA THR A 138 -8.93 11.90 -19.29
C THR A 138 -8.04 10.67 -19.13
N ILE A 139 -7.93 10.11 -17.91
CA ILE A 139 -7.19 8.85 -17.68
C ILE A 139 -7.82 7.68 -18.44
N ALA A 140 -9.15 7.60 -18.48
CA ALA A 140 -9.84 6.54 -19.22
C ALA A 140 -9.55 6.61 -20.73
N GLN A 141 -9.38 7.81 -21.26
CA GLN A 141 -9.06 8.03 -22.68
C GLN A 141 -7.61 7.67 -22.97
N ILE A 142 -6.66 8.16 -22.17
CA ILE A 142 -5.22 7.96 -22.43
C ILE A 142 -4.79 6.49 -22.29
N LYS A 143 -5.49 5.70 -21.47
CA LYS A 143 -5.28 4.24 -21.34
C LYS A 143 -5.44 3.49 -22.68
N ASN A 144 -6.18 4.04 -23.64
CA ASN A 144 -6.37 3.41 -24.95
C ASN A 144 -5.21 3.64 -25.93
N THR A 145 -4.20 4.42 -25.55
CA THR A 145 -3.05 4.73 -26.39
C THR A 145 -2.28 3.47 -26.80
N LYS A 146 -1.91 3.37 -28.08
CA LYS A 146 -1.01 2.37 -28.65
C LYS A 146 0.17 2.99 -29.40
N GLN A 147 0.02 4.22 -29.88
CA GLN A 147 1.08 4.94 -30.59
C GLN A 147 1.13 6.40 -30.14
N VAL A 148 2.30 7.01 -30.28
CA VAL A 148 2.48 8.47 -30.17
C VAL A 148 2.90 8.98 -31.54
N GLY A 149 2.07 9.82 -32.14
CA GLY A 149 2.40 10.63 -33.30
C GLY A 149 2.94 11.99 -32.84
N ILE A 150 4.04 12.42 -33.42
CA ILE A 150 4.65 13.73 -33.17
C ILE A 150 4.58 14.49 -34.48
N ASN A 151 3.97 15.67 -34.47
CA ASN A 151 3.90 16.56 -35.64
C ASN A 151 4.66 17.83 -35.28
N VAL A 152 5.71 18.14 -36.02
CA VAL A 152 6.53 19.32 -35.80
C VAL A 152 6.15 20.37 -36.83
N THR A 153 5.95 21.62 -36.43
CA THR A 153 5.72 22.75 -37.34
C THR A 153 6.69 23.87 -37.03
N VAL A 154 7.30 24.47 -38.05
CA VAL A 154 8.15 25.65 -37.87
C VAL A 154 7.25 26.87 -37.63
N LEU A 155 7.45 27.57 -36.51
CA LEU A 155 6.73 28.79 -36.17
C LEU A 155 7.55 30.03 -36.55
N ASN A 156 6.88 31.04 -37.12
CA ASN A 156 7.44 32.32 -37.58
C ASN A 156 8.45 32.22 -38.73
N SER A 157 7.95 32.58 -39.91
CA SER A 157 8.66 32.71 -41.17
C SER A 157 9.78 33.75 -41.06
N ILE A 158 11.04 33.32 -41.08
CA ILE A 158 11.96 34.05 -41.97
C ILE A 158 11.43 33.75 -43.39
N PRO A 159 11.31 34.72 -44.32
CA PRO A 159 10.78 34.48 -45.66
C PRO A 159 11.27 33.16 -46.26
N ALA A 160 10.37 32.47 -46.97
CA ALA A 160 10.45 31.08 -47.47
C ALA A 160 11.67 30.72 -48.35
N ASN A 161 12.68 31.57 -48.37
CA ASN A 161 13.87 31.56 -49.22
C ASN A 161 15.16 31.76 -48.40
N THR A 162 15.06 31.82 -47.07
CA THR A 162 16.21 31.91 -46.17
C THR A 162 16.30 30.62 -45.37
N VAL A 163 17.03 29.64 -45.91
CA VAL A 163 17.45 28.43 -45.19
C VAL A 163 18.10 28.88 -43.89
N ASP A 164 17.66 28.34 -42.75
CA ASP A 164 18.44 28.44 -41.53
C ASP A 164 19.70 27.58 -41.75
N ASN A 165 20.76 28.23 -42.19
CA ASN A 165 22.03 27.59 -42.53
C ASN A 165 22.96 27.56 -41.32
N THR A 166 22.43 27.62 -40.10
CA THR A 166 23.19 27.51 -38.86
C THR A 166 23.83 26.12 -38.81
N VAL A 167 25.06 26.02 -39.30
CA VAL A 167 25.80 24.76 -39.40
C VAL A 167 25.86 24.10 -38.02
N GLY A 168 25.32 22.89 -37.91
CA GLY A 168 25.29 22.12 -36.67
C GLY A 168 24.09 22.42 -35.75
N ALA A 169 23.10 23.20 -36.17
CA ALA A 169 21.87 23.38 -35.40
C ALA A 169 21.06 22.08 -35.30
N PHE A 170 20.44 21.92 -34.14
CA PHE A 170 19.63 20.76 -33.77
C PHE A 170 18.45 21.15 -32.87
N VAL A 171 17.42 20.31 -32.91
CA VAL A 171 16.45 20.20 -31.83
C VAL A 171 16.63 18.84 -31.18
N ARG A 172 16.82 18.83 -29.86
CA ARG A 172 16.84 17.63 -29.05
C ARG A 172 15.58 17.58 -28.21
N PHE A 173 15.01 16.40 -28.10
CA PHE A 173 13.79 16.16 -27.37
C PHE A 173 13.91 14.93 -26.47
N LYS A 174 13.33 15.04 -25.27
CA LYS A 174 13.05 13.90 -24.39
C LYS A 174 11.61 13.98 -23.87
N LEU A 175 10.94 12.82 -23.89
CA LEU A 175 9.68 12.56 -23.21
C LEU A 175 9.96 11.62 -22.04
N GLY A 176 9.68 12.06 -20.83
CA GLY A 176 9.51 11.20 -19.67
C GLY A 176 8.04 11.08 -19.29
N ALA A 177 7.73 10.11 -18.45
CA ALA A 177 6.44 10.03 -17.79
C ALA A 177 6.57 9.54 -16.34
N THR A 178 5.72 10.11 -15.47
CA THR A 178 5.46 9.61 -14.12
C THR A 178 4.05 9.02 -14.08
N PHE A 179 3.95 7.73 -13.80
CA PHE A 179 2.70 7.01 -13.61
C PHE A 179 2.40 6.91 -12.11
N ASP A 180 1.29 7.50 -11.69
CA ASP A 180 0.75 7.40 -10.33
C ASP A 180 -0.41 6.40 -10.35
N PHE A 181 -0.27 5.31 -9.60
CA PHE A 181 -1.28 4.27 -9.53
C PHE A 181 -2.17 4.48 -8.30
N SER A 182 -3.47 4.16 -8.40
CA SER A 182 -4.28 3.80 -7.25
C SER A 182 -3.54 2.65 -6.63
N ALA A 183 -2.88 2.91 -5.52
CA ALA A 183 -2.07 1.90 -4.89
C ALA A 183 -2.89 0.61 -4.75
N SER A 184 -2.28 -0.54 -5.01
CA SER A 184 -2.62 -1.80 -4.36
C SER A 184 -1.61 -2.02 -3.24
N PRO A 185 -1.46 -1.06 -2.31
CA PRO A 185 -0.35 -1.14 -1.41
C PRO A 185 -0.62 -2.23 -0.39
N GLN A 186 0.38 -3.07 -0.17
CA GLN A 186 0.33 -4.02 0.93
C GLN A 186 1.11 -3.42 2.09
N ALA A 187 0.44 -3.24 3.22
CA ALA A 187 1.09 -2.88 4.47
C ALA A 187 1.15 -4.13 5.33
N SER A 188 2.36 -4.59 5.65
CA SER A 188 2.58 -5.68 6.60
C SER A 188 2.96 -5.09 7.95
N ALA A 189 2.21 -5.43 8.99
CA ALA A 189 2.50 -5.03 10.36
C ALA A 189 2.67 -6.27 11.24
N SER A 190 3.71 -6.29 12.07
CA SER A 190 3.74 -7.21 13.21
C SER A 190 2.70 -6.76 14.21
N LEU A 191 1.83 -7.66 14.66
CA LEU A 191 0.73 -7.31 15.55
C LEU A 191 1.04 -7.62 17.01
N ILE A 192 1.57 -8.81 17.29
CA ILE A 192 1.84 -9.28 18.66
C ILE A 192 3.02 -10.26 18.62
N ASP A 193 3.96 -10.10 19.55
CA ASP A 193 4.99 -11.09 19.91
C ASP A 193 4.96 -11.31 21.44
N LEU A 194 4.49 -12.48 21.87
CA LEU A 194 4.23 -12.81 23.28
C LEU A 194 4.80 -14.19 23.60
N THR A 195 5.52 -14.29 24.73
CA THR A 195 5.88 -15.58 25.34
C THR A 195 5.24 -15.68 26.72
N ALA A 196 4.40 -16.69 26.94
CA ALA A 196 3.82 -17.01 28.24
C ALA A 196 4.50 -18.25 28.83
N SER A 197 5.02 -18.16 30.05
CA SER A 197 5.80 -19.22 30.71
C SER A 197 5.21 -19.64 32.06
N LEU A 198 5.58 -20.81 32.57
CA LEU A 198 4.99 -21.39 33.80
C LEU A 198 5.00 -20.50 35.07
N PRO A 199 5.93 -19.55 35.31
CA PRO A 199 5.76 -18.59 36.41
C PRO A 199 4.58 -17.62 36.20
N ASP A 200 4.20 -17.31 34.96
CA ASP A 200 3.08 -16.42 34.59
C ASP A 200 1.72 -17.15 34.61
N LEU A 201 1.74 -18.48 34.77
CA LEU A 201 0.58 -19.37 34.65
C LEU A 201 0.30 -20.15 35.95
N THR A 202 0.86 -19.71 37.09
CA THR A 202 0.58 -20.31 38.40
C THR A 202 -0.19 -19.34 39.30
N ASN A 203 -1.39 -19.74 39.75
CA ASN A 203 -2.06 -19.05 40.85
C ASN A 203 -1.24 -19.27 42.13
N PHE A 204 -0.57 -18.23 42.58
CA PHE A 204 0.27 -18.23 43.77
C PHE A 204 -0.57 -18.18 45.07
N GLU A 205 -1.56 -19.06 45.25
CA GLU A 205 -2.12 -19.35 46.58
C GLU A 205 -2.50 -20.82 46.74
N GLY A 206 -1.62 -21.60 47.37
CA GLY A 206 -2.06 -22.68 48.27
C GLY A 206 -2.45 -24.05 47.70
N GLY A 207 -2.23 -24.36 46.42
CA GLY A 207 -2.41 -25.74 45.93
C GLY A 207 -2.12 -25.92 44.45
N ASN A 208 -1.54 -27.08 44.08
CA ASN A 208 -1.30 -27.53 42.69
C ASN A 208 -2.62 -27.70 41.91
N LEU A 209 -3.31 -26.61 41.58
CA LEU A 209 -4.41 -26.64 40.61
C LEU A 209 -3.83 -26.38 39.22
N PRO A 210 -4.25 -27.17 38.20
CA PRO A 210 -3.80 -26.95 36.84
C PRO A 210 -4.28 -25.58 36.35
N PHE A 211 -3.39 -24.86 35.67
CA PHE A 211 -3.76 -23.72 34.86
C PHE A 211 -4.82 -24.14 33.83
N THR A 212 -5.89 -23.37 33.67
CA THR A 212 -6.98 -23.68 32.72
C THR A 212 -7.32 -22.55 31.77
N HIS A 213 -6.92 -21.31 32.06
CA HIS A 213 -7.35 -20.11 31.33
C HIS A 213 -6.34 -18.96 31.48
N PHE A 214 -6.00 -18.31 30.37
CA PHE A 214 -5.24 -17.05 30.32
C PHE A 214 -5.97 -16.10 29.39
N ASP A 215 -6.04 -14.84 29.78
CA ASP A 215 -6.56 -13.76 28.94
C ASP A 215 -5.60 -12.57 28.90
N PHE A 216 -5.50 -11.97 27.73
CA PHE A 216 -4.75 -10.73 27.52
C PHE A 216 -5.52 -9.82 26.57
N SER A 217 -5.46 -8.51 26.82
CA SER A 217 -6.14 -7.54 25.98
C SER A 217 -5.25 -6.37 25.62
N THR A 218 -5.31 -5.96 24.35
CA THR A 218 -4.54 -4.85 23.81
C THR A 218 -5.38 -3.94 22.90
N PRO A 219 -5.14 -2.62 22.90
CA PRO A 219 -5.75 -1.71 21.92
C PRO A 219 -5.46 -2.13 20.48
N LEU A 220 -6.35 -1.78 19.55
CA LEU A 220 -6.20 -2.01 18.12
C LEU A 220 -6.50 -0.72 17.36
N ASP A 221 -5.47 0.08 17.14
CA ASP A 221 -5.64 1.44 16.62
C ASP A 221 -5.58 1.54 15.09
N ILE A 222 -5.20 0.47 14.40
CA ILE A 222 -5.12 0.44 12.93
C ILE A 222 -6.43 0.89 12.25
N PHE A 223 -7.57 0.49 12.80
CA PHE A 223 -8.88 0.88 12.29
C PHE A 223 -9.33 2.27 12.75
N ASN A 224 -8.48 3.08 13.38
CA ASN A 224 -8.76 4.50 13.60
C ASN A 224 -8.40 5.33 12.36
N ASN A 225 -7.56 4.80 11.46
CA ASN A 225 -7.10 5.50 10.26
C ASN A 225 -8.21 5.56 9.18
N ALA A 226 -8.53 6.77 8.71
CA ALA A 226 -9.59 7.00 7.71
C ALA A 226 -9.30 6.34 6.35
N THR A 227 -8.03 6.30 5.93
CA THR A 227 -7.61 5.61 4.70
C THR A 227 -7.88 4.12 4.80
N ILE A 228 -7.57 3.52 5.95
CA ILE A 228 -7.84 2.10 6.21
C ILE A 228 -9.33 1.82 6.26
N GLN A 229 -10.11 2.69 6.91
CA GLN A 229 -11.56 2.56 6.96
C GLN A 229 -12.21 2.56 5.57
N ASN A 230 -11.77 3.49 4.73
CA ASN A 230 -12.39 3.74 3.43
C ASN A 230 -11.92 2.78 2.34
N ASN A 231 -10.64 2.39 2.35
CA ASN A 231 -10.02 1.73 1.21
C ASN A 231 -9.63 0.27 1.47
N LEU A 232 -9.59 -0.21 2.72
CA LEU A 232 -9.18 -1.60 2.97
C LEU A 232 -10.18 -2.58 2.35
N VAL A 233 -9.70 -3.39 1.41
CA VAL A 233 -10.49 -4.42 0.70
C VAL A 233 -10.25 -5.82 1.23
N LYS A 234 -9.08 -6.06 1.84
CA LYS A 234 -8.65 -7.39 2.27
C LYS A 234 -7.67 -7.29 3.44
N ALA A 235 -7.83 -8.13 4.46
CA ALA A 235 -6.86 -8.30 5.54
C ALA A 235 -6.47 -9.78 5.67
N GLU A 236 -5.17 -10.07 5.71
CA GLU A 236 -4.65 -11.42 5.87
C GLU A 236 -3.80 -11.47 7.14
N PHE A 237 -4.23 -12.24 8.13
CA PHE A 237 -3.51 -12.44 9.39
C PHE A 237 -2.70 -13.72 9.29
N HIS A 238 -1.43 -13.63 9.66
CA HIS A 238 -0.51 -14.75 9.76
C HIS A 238 -0.17 -14.97 11.24
N PHE A 239 -0.30 -16.21 11.70
CA PHE A 239 0.00 -16.61 13.06
C PHE A 239 1.06 -17.71 13.06
N GLU A 240 2.08 -17.55 13.87
CA GLU A 240 3.05 -18.59 14.21
C GLU A 240 3.01 -18.84 15.72
N ILE A 241 2.72 -20.08 16.10
CA ILE A 241 2.50 -20.43 17.49
C ILE A 241 3.29 -21.68 17.84
N GLU A 242 4.05 -21.62 18.92
CA GLU A 242 4.80 -22.76 19.46
C GLU A 242 4.28 -23.08 20.85
N ASN A 243 3.73 -24.27 21.01
CA ASN A 243 3.27 -24.79 22.29
C ASN A 243 4.20 -25.92 22.73
N THR A 244 4.90 -25.73 23.84
CA THR A 244 5.77 -26.78 24.40
C THR A 244 5.14 -27.53 25.57
N PHE A 245 3.92 -27.19 25.97
CA PHE A 245 3.17 -27.94 26.99
C PHE A 245 2.74 -29.29 26.42
N ASN A 246 2.59 -30.29 27.29
CA ASN A 246 1.95 -31.56 26.97
C ASN A 246 0.41 -31.45 27.08
N ARG A 247 -0.15 -30.30 26.67
CA ARG A 247 -1.58 -29.99 26.69
C ARG A 247 -1.99 -29.28 25.41
N ASP A 248 -3.22 -29.55 24.99
CA ASP A 248 -3.84 -28.86 23.87
C ASP A 248 -4.52 -27.59 24.39
N PHE A 249 -4.52 -26.53 23.60
CA PHE A 249 -5.14 -25.26 23.92
C PHE A 249 -6.07 -24.81 22.80
N GLU A 250 -7.16 -24.15 23.17
CA GLU A 250 -7.95 -23.32 22.27
C GLU A 250 -7.55 -21.86 22.52
N LEU A 251 -6.95 -21.22 21.52
CA LEU A 251 -6.79 -19.77 21.52
C LEU A 251 -7.99 -19.12 20.82
N VAL A 252 -8.50 -18.04 21.39
CA VAL A 252 -9.55 -17.24 20.75
C VAL A 252 -9.12 -15.78 20.72
N PHE A 253 -9.03 -15.22 19.52
CA PHE A 253 -8.82 -13.80 19.29
C PHE A 253 -10.17 -13.14 19.05
N GLU A 254 -10.68 -12.44 20.04
CA GLU A 254 -11.90 -11.66 19.93
C GLU A 254 -11.54 -10.20 19.62
N PHE A 255 -11.99 -9.72 18.47
CA PHE A 255 -11.92 -8.31 18.12
C PHE A 255 -13.17 -7.64 18.67
N LEU A 256 -13.01 -6.51 19.37
CA LEU A 256 -14.12 -5.83 20.04
C LEU A 256 -14.19 -4.35 19.62
N ASN A 257 -15.41 -3.82 19.52
CA ASN A 257 -15.65 -2.38 19.31
C ASN A 257 -15.53 -1.58 20.62
N SER A 258 -15.74 -0.25 20.54
CA SER A 258 -15.72 0.65 21.70
C SER A 258 -16.71 0.32 22.82
N ASN A 259 -17.76 -0.47 22.52
CA ASN A 259 -18.77 -0.91 23.48
C ASN A 259 -18.46 -2.31 24.05
N ASN A 260 -17.26 -2.85 23.81
CA ASN A 260 -16.86 -4.22 24.16
C ASN A 260 -17.76 -5.30 23.53
N GLN A 261 -18.35 -5.03 22.37
CA GLN A 261 -19.08 -6.04 21.61
C GLN A 261 -18.14 -6.69 20.61
N VAL A 262 -18.19 -8.01 20.51
CA VAL A 262 -17.39 -8.78 19.54
C VAL A 262 -17.82 -8.41 18.13
N THR A 263 -16.83 -8.04 17.31
CA THR A 263 -16.98 -7.69 15.90
C THR A 263 -16.42 -8.77 14.99
N TYR A 264 -15.41 -9.51 15.42
CA TYR A 264 -14.84 -10.65 14.71
C TYR A 264 -14.13 -11.60 15.68
N THR A 265 -14.01 -12.87 15.30
CA THR A 265 -13.36 -13.89 16.13
C THR A 265 -12.48 -14.81 15.29
N ILE A 266 -11.28 -15.10 15.77
CA ILE A 266 -10.39 -16.11 15.19
C ILE A 266 -10.09 -17.18 16.25
N PRO A 267 -10.68 -18.38 16.15
CA PRO A 267 -10.30 -19.51 16.98
C PRO A 267 -9.11 -20.26 16.36
N ILE A 268 -8.15 -20.66 17.19
CA ILE A 268 -6.98 -21.45 16.80
C ILE A 268 -6.78 -22.59 17.80
N LEU A 269 -6.90 -23.82 17.31
CA LEU A 269 -6.55 -25.01 18.07
C LEU A 269 -5.04 -25.24 18.01
N ILE A 270 -4.40 -25.38 19.16
CA ILE A 270 -2.97 -25.71 19.26
C ILE A 270 -2.81 -27.04 19.98
N ASN A 271 -2.21 -28.00 19.30
CA ASN A 271 -1.90 -29.29 19.90
C ASN A 271 -0.70 -29.17 20.84
N LYS A 272 -0.63 -30.09 21.80
CA LYS A 272 0.51 -30.26 22.69
C LYS A 272 1.83 -30.46 21.94
N THR A 273 2.92 -29.90 22.46
CA THR A 273 4.28 -30.05 21.91
C THR A 273 4.33 -29.86 20.40
N SER A 274 3.74 -28.76 19.91
CA SER A 274 3.57 -28.53 18.48
C SER A 274 3.89 -27.10 18.06
N LYS A 275 4.11 -26.92 16.76
CA LYS A 275 4.11 -25.62 16.09
C LYS A 275 2.90 -25.53 15.18
N THR A 276 2.17 -24.44 15.27
CA THR A 276 0.98 -24.16 14.47
C THR A 276 1.22 -22.90 13.66
N ILE A 277 1.06 -23.01 12.34
CA ILE A 277 1.00 -21.87 11.44
C ILE A 277 -0.45 -21.75 10.97
N LYS A 278 -1.01 -20.54 11.05
CA LYS A 278 -2.38 -20.28 10.62
C LYS A 278 -2.44 -18.96 9.87
N ASP A 279 -2.96 -19.03 8.65
CA ASP A 279 -3.35 -17.88 7.86
C ASP A 279 -4.87 -17.70 7.90
N VAL A 280 -5.31 -16.45 8.03
CA VAL A 280 -6.71 -16.05 8.06
C VAL A 280 -6.93 -14.89 7.12
N LEU A 281 -7.62 -15.15 6.02
CA LEU A 281 -8.05 -14.16 5.05
C LEU A 281 -9.44 -13.62 5.41
N ILE A 282 -9.57 -12.30 5.48
CA ILE A 282 -10.81 -11.60 5.84
C ILE A 282 -11.13 -10.56 4.77
N GLU A 283 -12.31 -10.70 4.16
CA GLU A 283 -12.82 -9.83 3.09
C GLU A 283 -14.34 -9.64 3.19
N GLY A 284 -14.90 -8.77 2.35
CA GLY A 284 -16.35 -8.56 2.28
C GLY A 284 -17.01 -8.13 3.59
N THR A 285 -18.14 -8.74 3.95
CA THR A 285 -18.93 -8.38 5.14
C THR A 285 -18.17 -8.61 6.44
N GLU A 286 -17.32 -9.65 6.50
CA GLU A 286 -16.49 -9.91 7.68
C GLU A 286 -15.49 -8.79 7.90
N LEU A 287 -14.86 -8.30 6.82
CA LEU A 287 -13.97 -7.15 6.88
C LEU A 287 -14.69 -5.87 7.34
N VAL A 288 -15.93 -5.65 6.89
CA VAL A 288 -16.77 -4.52 7.36
C VAL A 288 -16.98 -4.57 8.87
N ASN A 289 -17.14 -5.77 9.44
CA ASN A 289 -17.27 -5.93 10.89
C ASN A 289 -15.93 -5.78 11.60
N LEU A 290 -14.87 -6.41 11.08
CA LEU A 290 -13.51 -6.29 11.62
C LEU A 290 -13.06 -4.82 11.71
N LYS A 291 -13.37 -3.99 10.70
CA LYS A 291 -13.05 -2.55 10.71
C LYS A 291 -13.70 -1.75 11.85
N LYS A 292 -14.71 -2.29 12.54
CA LYS A 292 -15.35 -1.63 13.70
C LYS A 292 -14.58 -1.87 15.01
N SER A 293 -13.55 -2.71 14.98
CA SER A 293 -12.79 -3.12 16.16
C SER A 293 -11.85 -2.02 16.64
N LYS A 294 -11.66 -1.95 17.95
CA LYS A 294 -10.78 -1.01 18.67
C LYS A 294 -9.87 -1.70 19.70
N LYS A 295 -10.13 -2.98 19.96
CA LYS A 295 -9.40 -3.79 20.93
C LYS A 295 -9.37 -5.23 20.43
N VAL A 296 -8.30 -5.95 20.76
CA VAL A 296 -8.27 -7.42 20.67
C VAL A 296 -8.18 -7.98 22.08
N ASN A 297 -8.99 -9.00 22.36
CA ASN A 297 -8.88 -9.86 23.53
C ASN A 297 -8.43 -11.23 23.06
N ILE A 298 -7.49 -11.84 23.77
CA ILE A 298 -6.91 -13.12 23.42
C ILE A 298 -7.11 -14.01 24.63
N THR A 299 -7.87 -15.08 24.49
CA THR A 299 -8.01 -16.10 25.52
C THR A 299 -7.29 -17.37 25.11
N ALA A 300 -6.75 -18.10 26.09
CA ALA A 300 -6.12 -19.39 25.93
C ALA A 300 -6.73 -20.36 26.95
N ASP A 301 -7.55 -21.29 26.47
CA ASP A 301 -8.24 -22.27 27.29
C ASP A 301 -7.62 -23.66 27.13
N VAL A 302 -7.36 -24.34 28.26
CA VAL A 302 -6.85 -25.71 28.23
C VAL A 302 -7.95 -26.67 27.82
N ILE A 303 -7.67 -27.47 26.80
CA ILE A 303 -8.59 -28.51 26.36
C ILE A 303 -8.37 -29.74 27.25
N ASN A 304 -9.46 -30.22 27.87
CA ASN A 304 -9.46 -31.36 28.79
C ASN A 304 -8.55 -31.16 30.02
N ALA A 305 -8.90 -30.19 30.87
CA ALA A 305 -8.20 -29.78 32.11
C ALA A 305 -8.09 -30.85 33.23
N THR A 306 -8.24 -32.14 32.93
CA THR A 306 -8.31 -33.24 33.91
C THR A 306 -6.95 -33.71 34.43
N THR A 307 -5.83 -33.21 33.86
CA THR A 307 -4.47 -33.60 34.26
C THR A 307 -3.57 -32.38 34.45
N ILE A 308 -2.80 -32.33 35.55
CA ILE A 308 -1.81 -31.27 35.81
C ILE A 308 -0.60 -31.44 34.89
N ASP A 309 -0.25 -30.40 34.12
CA ASP A 309 1.00 -30.36 33.36
C ASP A 309 2.09 -29.72 34.22
N ASN A 310 3.10 -30.51 34.58
CA ASN A 310 4.25 -30.08 35.38
C ASN A 310 5.53 -29.99 34.54
N THR A 311 5.41 -29.86 33.21
CA THR A 311 6.56 -29.78 32.30
C THR A 311 7.37 -28.52 32.61
N GLN A 312 8.47 -28.68 33.35
CA GLN A 312 9.30 -27.56 33.77
C GLN A 312 9.78 -26.74 32.57
N GLY A 313 9.57 -25.43 32.62
CA GLY A 313 10.01 -24.50 31.57
C GLY A 313 9.16 -24.53 30.29
N ALA A 314 7.98 -25.17 30.31
CA ALA A 314 7.04 -25.08 29.20
C ALA A 314 6.52 -23.64 28.99
N PHE A 315 6.27 -23.32 27.72
CA PHE A 315 5.80 -22.03 27.26
C PHE A 315 4.86 -22.16 26.07
N ILE A 316 4.08 -21.09 25.84
CA ILE A 316 3.45 -20.82 24.55
C ILE A 316 4.12 -19.55 24.02
N ASN A 317 4.70 -19.65 22.83
CA ASN A 317 5.20 -18.50 22.09
C ASN A 317 4.21 -18.18 20.97
N PHE A 318 3.81 -16.94 20.86
CA PHE A 318 2.81 -16.45 19.95
C PHE A 318 3.35 -15.28 19.16
N LYS A 319 3.38 -15.42 17.84
CA LYS A 319 3.71 -14.35 16.91
C LYS A 319 2.58 -14.17 15.92
N SER A 320 2.28 -12.91 15.62
CA SER A 320 1.33 -12.59 14.58
C SER A 320 1.76 -11.39 13.76
N SER A 321 1.41 -11.44 12.49
CA SER A 321 1.50 -10.32 11.56
C SER A 321 0.20 -10.23 10.76
N ALA A 322 -0.03 -9.08 10.14
CA ALA A 322 -1.10 -8.94 9.17
C ALA A 322 -0.66 -8.15 7.96
N THR A 323 -1.18 -8.56 6.79
CA THR A 323 -1.04 -7.86 5.52
C THR A 323 -2.38 -7.26 5.13
N PHE A 324 -2.39 -5.94 4.98
CA PHE A 324 -3.56 -5.16 4.59
C PHE A 324 -3.45 -4.78 3.12
N SER A 325 -4.46 -5.11 2.32
CA SER A 325 -4.56 -4.71 0.90
C SER A 325 -5.68 -3.70 0.72
N PHE A 326 -5.38 -2.58 0.06
CA PHE A 326 -6.29 -1.48 -0.22
C PHE A 326 -6.61 -1.42 -1.72
#